data_AF-A0A5S9M6J5-F1
#
_entry.id   AF-A0A5S9M6J5-F1
#
_cell.length_a   1.000
_cell.length_b   1.000
_cell.length_c   1.000
_cell.angle_alpha   90.00
_cell.angle_beta   90.00
_cell.angle_gamma   90.00
#
_symmetry.space_group_name_H-M   'P 1'
#
loop_
_entity.id
_entity.type
_entity.pdbx_description
1 polymer ?
#
loop_
_entity_poly.entity_id
_entity_poly.type
_entity_poly.pdbx_seq_one_letter_code
_entity_poly.pdbx_strand_id
1 'polypeptide(L)'
;MNQQVGREYLQLPSSLPERVKTLANSLTETKDNMYDKAKAIEDYLGSAKFSYETQNVAVPGRNEDYVDQFLFDTMIGYCDNFSTSMIVMLRSIGIPARWVKRVYVWPVI
;
A
#
# COMPACT_ATOMS: atom_id res chain seq x y z
N MET A 1 -13.56 -24.82 3.47
CA MET A 1 -12.70 -23.73 2.94
C MET A 1 -13.15 -22.42 3.56
N ASN A 2 -12.29 -21.80 4.38
CA ASN A 2 -12.62 -20.68 5.25
C ASN A 2 -12.97 -19.39 4.48
N GLN A 3 -14.26 -19.13 4.26
CA GLN A 3 -14.74 -17.83 3.74
C GLN A 3 -14.60 -16.66 4.74
N GLN A 4 -14.12 -16.91 5.96
CA GLN A 4 -13.95 -15.88 7.00
C GLN A 4 -12.60 -15.16 6.92
N VAL A 5 -11.52 -15.88 6.56
CA VAL A 5 -10.15 -15.33 6.54
C VAL A 5 -9.97 -14.24 5.46
N GLY A 6 -10.68 -14.32 4.34
CA GLY A 6 -10.58 -13.32 3.27
C GLY A 6 -11.18 -11.95 3.60
N ARG A 7 -12.26 -11.89 4.40
CA ARG A 7 -12.98 -10.63 4.66
C ARG A 7 -12.26 -9.71 5.65
N GLU A 8 -11.54 -10.26 6.61
CA GLU A 8 -10.77 -9.47 7.59
C GLU A 8 -9.58 -8.74 6.93
N TYR A 9 -9.00 -9.34 5.88
CA TYR A 9 -7.85 -8.78 5.16
C TYR A 9 -8.21 -7.90 3.96
N LEU A 10 -9.49 -7.54 3.78
CA LEU A 10 -9.96 -6.63 2.72
C LEU A 10 -10.56 -5.34 3.27
N GLN A 11 -10.53 -5.15 4.60
CA GLN A 11 -11.10 -3.97 5.22
C GLN A 11 -10.35 -2.70 4.78
N LEU A 12 -11.13 -1.77 4.24
CA LEU A 12 -10.73 -0.43 3.84
C LEU A 12 -11.79 0.55 4.37
N PRO A 13 -11.39 1.76 4.81
CA PRO A 13 -12.35 2.78 5.19
C PRO A 13 -13.23 3.14 4.00
N SER A 14 -14.52 3.41 4.24
CA SER A 14 -15.45 3.86 3.18
C SER A 14 -15.07 5.21 2.58
N SER A 15 -14.14 5.94 3.22
CA SER A 15 -13.59 7.21 2.77
C SER A 15 -12.37 7.09 1.85
N LEU A 16 -11.93 5.87 1.50
CA LEU A 16 -10.77 5.69 0.61
C LEU A 16 -11.07 6.35 -0.75
N PRO A 17 -10.20 7.25 -1.25
CA PRO A 17 -10.42 7.89 -2.54
C PRO A 17 -10.42 6.91 -3.72
N GLU A 18 -11.40 7.05 -4.63
CA GLU A 18 -11.55 6.14 -5.78
C GLU A 18 -10.34 6.17 -6.73
N ARG A 19 -9.54 7.26 -6.73
CA ARG A 19 -8.31 7.36 -7.52
C ARG A 19 -7.26 6.31 -7.13
N VAL A 20 -7.19 5.92 -5.86
CA VAL A 20 -6.29 4.85 -5.37
C VAL A 20 -6.68 3.50 -5.98
N LYS A 21 -7.98 3.17 -5.95
CA LYS A 21 -8.51 1.93 -6.54
C LYS A 21 -8.39 1.92 -8.05
N THR A 22 -8.61 3.05 -8.70
CA THR A 22 -8.46 3.21 -10.15
C THR A 22 -7.01 2.95 -10.58
N LEU A 23 -6.04 3.54 -9.87
CA LEU A 23 -4.61 3.29 -10.08
C LEU A 23 -4.29 1.80 -9.92
N ALA A 24 -4.71 1.18 -8.81
CA ALA A 24 -4.46 -0.23 -8.55
C ALA A 24 -5.03 -1.16 -9.65
N ASN A 25 -6.25 -0.89 -10.12
CA ASN A 25 -6.83 -1.63 -11.24
C ASN A 25 -6.02 -1.42 -12.53
N SER A 26 -5.64 -0.18 -12.86
CA SER A 26 -4.88 0.12 -14.08
C SER A 26 -3.51 -0.58 -14.13
N LEU A 27 -2.82 -0.68 -12.99
CA LEU A 27 -1.53 -1.37 -12.89
C LEU A 27 -1.66 -2.89 -13.05
N THR A 28 -2.85 -3.44 -12.80
CA THR A 28 -3.07 -4.89 -12.66
C THR A 28 -3.99 -5.48 -13.71
N GLU A 29 -4.55 -4.66 -14.61
CA GLU A 29 -5.53 -5.05 -15.62
C GLU A 29 -5.05 -6.19 -16.52
N THR A 30 -3.76 -6.19 -16.88
CA THR A 30 -3.16 -7.18 -17.78
C THR A 30 -2.61 -8.42 -17.07
N LYS A 31 -2.84 -8.57 -15.77
CA LYS A 31 -2.23 -9.62 -14.94
C LYS A 31 -3.27 -10.65 -14.50
N ASP A 32 -2.96 -11.92 -14.71
CA ASP A 32 -3.93 -13.00 -14.49
C ASP A 32 -3.88 -13.60 -13.09
N ASN A 33 -2.74 -13.51 -12.39
CA ASN A 33 -2.55 -14.10 -11.07
C ASN A 33 -2.21 -13.07 -9.99
N MET A 34 -2.47 -13.42 -8.72
CA MET A 34 -2.29 -12.52 -7.57
C MET A 34 -0.84 -12.09 -7.37
N TYR A 35 0.11 -12.97 -7.70
CA TYR A 35 1.54 -12.68 -7.55
C TYR A 35 1.97 -11.58 -8.52
N ASP A 36 1.61 -11.70 -9.79
CA ASP A 36 1.96 -10.70 -10.81
C ASP A 36 1.27 -9.36 -10.55
N LYS A 37 0.05 -9.38 -9.99
CA LYS A 37 -0.64 -8.16 -9.55
C LYS A 37 0.11 -7.48 -8.40
N ALA A 38 0.55 -8.24 -7.41
CA ALA A 38 1.35 -7.71 -6.32
C ALA A 38 2.70 -7.18 -6.80
N LYS A 39 3.34 -7.89 -7.74
CA LYS A 39 4.61 -7.48 -8.33
C LYS A 39 4.47 -6.19 -9.13
N ALA A 40 3.40 -6.02 -9.90
CA ALA A 40 3.14 -4.79 -10.64
C ALA A 40 2.98 -3.56 -9.71
N ILE A 41 2.30 -3.74 -8.57
CA ILE A 41 2.16 -2.69 -7.56
C ILE A 41 3.49 -2.41 -6.85
N GLU A 42 4.26 -3.44 -6.51
CA GLU A 42 5.60 -3.30 -5.95
C GLU A 42 6.53 -2.53 -6.90
N ASP A 43 6.56 -2.91 -8.18
CA ASP A 43 7.40 -2.27 -9.20
C ASP A 43 7.02 -0.80 -9.41
N TYR A 44 5.72 -0.47 -9.36
CA TYR A 44 5.26 0.90 -9.40
C TYR A 44 5.79 1.73 -8.22
N LEU A 45 5.66 1.20 -6.99
CA LEU A 45 6.18 1.85 -5.78
C LEU A 45 7.72 1.91 -5.75
N GLY A 46 8.40 0.97 -6.40
CA GLY A 46 9.86 0.96 -6.56
C GLY A 46 10.38 1.82 -7.71
N SER A 47 9.51 2.50 -8.45
CA SER A 47 9.92 3.33 -9.58
C SER A 47 10.59 4.63 -9.14
N ALA A 48 11.29 5.28 -10.06
CA ALA A 48 11.94 6.58 -9.84
C ALA A 48 10.99 7.74 -9.48
N LYS A 49 9.66 7.49 -9.47
CA LYS A 49 8.66 8.45 -8.98
C LYS A 49 8.72 8.62 -7.47
N PHE A 50 9.18 7.59 -6.75
CA PHE A 50 9.17 7.58 -5.29
C PHE A 50 10.58 7.72 -4.71
N SER A 51 10.68 8.39 -3.57
CA SER A 51 11.94 8.52 -2.81
C SER A 51 11.76 8.07 -1.37
N TYR A 52 12.76 7.34 -0.86
CA TYR A 52 12.77 6.88 0.52
C TYR A 52 13.45 7.91 1.41
N GLU A 53 12.69 8.54 2.30
CA GLU A 53 13.18 9.52 3.26
C GLU A 53 12.54 9.31 4.63
N THR A 54 13.34 9.46 5.69
CA THR A 54 12.87 9.29 7.09
C THR A 54 12.71 10.62 7.83
N GLN A 55 13.12 11.72 7.20
CA GLN A 55 13.10 13.06 7.78
C GLN A 55 12.16 13.96 6.98
N ASN A 56 11.42 14.84 7.67
CA ASN A 56 10.50 15.81 7.06
C ASN A 56 9.45 15.20 6.11
N VAL A 57 9.04 13.96 6.36
CA VAL A 57 7.98 13.30 5.60
C VAL A 57 6.66 14.02 5.86
N ALA A 58 5.93 14.28 4.79
CA ALA A 58 4.67 15.00 4.88
C ALA A 58 3.67 14.24 5.75
N VAL A 59 2.94 14.99 6.58
CA VAL A 59 1.81 14.49 7.36
C VAL A 59 0.56 14.95 6.64
N PRO A 60 -0.38 14.05 6.29
CA PRO A 60 -1.61 14.43 5.62
C PRO A 60 -2.40 15.46 6.45
N GLY A 61 -3.06 16.38 5.76
CA GLY A 61 -4.02 17.29 6.39
C GLY A 61 -5.19 16.54 7.02
N ARG A 62 -5.98 17.23 7.86
CA ARG A 62 -7.11 16.62 8.60
C ARG A 62 -8.13 15.90 7.71
N ASN A 63 -8.25 16.28 6.43
CA ASN A 63 -9.21 15.73 5.47
C ASN A 63 -8.53 14.98 4.30
N GLU A 64 -7.23 14.71 4.38
CA GLU A 64 -6.50 13.99 3.34
C GLU A 64 -6.33 12.52 3.73
N ASP A 65 -6.54 11.62 2.77
CA ASP A 65 -6.24 10.21 2.98
C ASP A 65 -4.72 10.00 2.90
N TYR A 66 -4.19 9.23 3.85
CA TYR A 66 -2.76 9.00 3.99
C TYR A 66 -2.11 8.33 2.77
N VAL A 67 -2.78 7.36 2.16
CA VAL A 67 -2.27 6.64 0.99
C VAL A 67 -2.39 7.51 -0.25
N ASP A 68 -3.52 8.19 -0.37
CA ASP A 68 -3.80 9.10 -1.47
C ASP A 68 -2.77 10.24 -1.57
N GLN A 69 -2.52 10.91 -0.44
CA GLN A 69 -1.54 11.98 -0.30
C GLN A 69 -0.14 11.50 -0.73
N PHE A 70 0.28 10.32 -0.25
CA PHE A 70 1.58 9.75 -0.59
C PHE A 70 1.69 9.37 -2.07
N LEU A 71 0.68 8.71 -2.65
CA LEU A 71 0.73 8.17 -4.01
C LEU A 71 0.69 9.26 -5.09
N PHE A 72 0.03 10.39 -4.82
CA PHE A 72 -0.26 11.38 -5.85
C PHE A 72 0.39 12.74 -5.60
N ASP A 73 0.72 13.08 -4.34
CA ASP A 73 1.17 14.43 -4.02
C ASP A 73 2.63 14.45 -3.57
N THR A 74 3.03 13.67 -2.55
CA THR A 74 4.41 13.73 -2.03
C THR A 74 5.36 12.76 -2.65
N MET A 75 4.97 11.48 -2.82
CA MET A 75 5.82 10.39 -3.31
C MET A 75 7.16 10.23 -2.54
N ILE A 76 7.27 10.86 -1.37
CA ILE A 76 8.44 10.83 -0.48
C ILE A 76 7.95 10.30 0.85
N GLY A 77 8.57 9.23 1.34
CA GLY A 77 8.16 8.61 2.59
C GLY A 77 9.08 7.51 3.03
N TYR A 78 8.67 6.80 4.08
CA TYR A 78 9.44 5.71 4.66
C TYR A 78 8.62 4.42 4.69
N CYS A 79 9.14 3.38 5.34
CA CYS A 79 8.56 2.04 5.30
C CYS A 79 7.05 1.99 5.56
N ASP A 80 6.49 2.82 6.44
CA ASP A 80 5.06 2.85 6.72
C ASP A 80 4.24 3.39 5.52
N ASN A 81 4.70 4.43 4.82
CA ASN A 81 4.04 4.95 3.60
C ASN A 81 3.96 3.88 2.50
N PHE A 82 5.11 3.27 2.18
CA PHE A 82 5.20 2.27 1.12
C PHE A 82 4.39 1.02 1.45
N SER A 83 4.57 0.46 2.65
CA SER A 83 3.88 -0.77 3.04
C SER A 83 2.37 -0.59 3.20
N THR A 84 1.92 0.56 3.74
CA THR A 84 0.48 0.87 3.83
C THR A 84 -0.14 1.04 2.46
N SER A 85 0.52 1.78 1.57
CA SER A 85 0.02 2.01 0.21
C SER A 85 -0.07 0.73 -0.60
N MET A 86 0.93 -0.15 -0.50
CA MET A 86 0.91 -1.47 -1.13
C MET A 86 -0.31 -2.28 -0.67
N ILE A 87 -0.56 -2.34 0.64
CA ILE A 87 -1.68 -3.09 1.20
C ILE A 87 -3.01 -2.51 0.77
N VAL A 88 -3.16 -1.18 0.83
CA VAL A 88 -4.41 -0.52 0.45
C VAL A 88 -4.72 -0.74 -1.03
N MET A 89 -3.73 -0.61 -1.91
CA MET A 89 -3.90 -0.92 -3.33
C MET A 89 -4.30 -2.38 -3.56
N LEU A 90 -3.62 -3.34 -2.93
CA LEU A 90 -3.96 -4.77 -3.03
C LEU A 90 -5.38 -5.08 -2.54
N ARG A 91 -5.76 -4.55 -1.37
CA ARG A 91 -7.09 -4.73 -0.80
C ARG A 91 -8.17 -4.11 -1.68
N SER A 92 -7.90 -2.98 -2.30
CA SER A 92 -8.86 -2.25 -3.15
C SER A 92 -9.25 -3.05 -4.41
N ILE A 93 -8.39 -3.98 -4.84
CA ILE A 93 -8.62 -4.90 -5.96
C ILE A 93 -8.96 -6.33 -5.51
N GLY A 94 -9.32 -6.51 -4.23
CA GLY A 94 -9.80 -7.77 -3.69
C GLY A 94 -8.70 -8.79 -3.35
N ILE A 95 -7.42 -8.39 -3.30
CA ILE A 95 -6.31 -9.26 -2.89
C ILE A 95 -6.13 -9.15 -1.36
N PRO A 96 -6.33 -10.25 -0.60
CA PRO A 96 -6.10 -10.25 0.83
C PRO A 96 -4.63 -9.95 1.15
N ALA A 97 -4.38 -8.90 1.93
CA ALA A 97 -3.03 -8.49 2.33
C ALA A 97 -2.98 -8.13 3.82
N ARG A 98 -1.85 -8.40 4.47
CA ARG A 98 -1.59 -8.06 5.88
C ARG A 98 -0.30 -7.25 6.01
N TRP A 99 -0.33 -6.28 6.92
CA TRP A 99 0.86 -5.50 7.26
C TRP A 99 1.75 -6.29 8.21
N VAL A 100 3.06 -6.30 7.94
CA VAL A 100 4.05 -6.99 8.77
C VAL A 100 5.23 -6.07 8.97
N LYS A 101 5.53 -5.72 10.22
CA LYS A 101 6.74 -5.02 10.62
C LYS A 101 7.65 -5.98 11.37
N ARG A 102 8.92 -6.02 10.97
CA ARG A 102 9.97 -6.76 11.67
C ARG A 102 10.83 -5.76 12.45
N VAL A 103 11.16 -6.11 13.69
CA VAL A 103 12.15 -5.40 14.50
C VAL A 103 13.31 -6.35 14.73
N TYR A 104 14.53 -5.89 14.47
CA TYR A 104 15.73 -6.62 14.85
C TYR A 104 15.98 -6.37 16.33
N VAL A 105 15.79 -7.40 17.16
CA VAL A 105 16.22 -7.36 18.55
C VAL A 105 17.67 -7.83 18.57
N TRP A 106 18.58 -6.91 18.85
CA TRP A 106 19.97 -7.28 19.06
C TRP A 106 20.08 -8.13 20.33
N PRO A 107 20.76 -9.29 20.29
CA PRO A 107 21.04 -10.03 21.50
C PRO A 107 21.94 -9.16 22.40
N VAL A 108 21.49 -8.94 23.63
CA VAL A 108 22.34 -8.38 24.68
C VAL A 108 23.30 -9.50 25.08
N ILE A 109 24.57 -9.33 24.76
CA ILE A 109 25.68 -10.19 25.22
C ILE A 109 26.07 -9.82 26.64
#